data_AF-A0A9W4XZR4-F1
#
_entry.id   AF-A0A9W4XZR4-F1
#
_cell.length_a   1.000
_cell.length_b   1.000
_cell.length_c   1.000
_cell.angle_alpha   90.00
_cell.angle_beta   90.00
_cell.angle_gamma   90.00
#
_symmetry.space_group_name_H-M   'P 1'
#
loop_
_entity.id
_entity.type
_entity.pdbx_description
1 polymer ?
#
loop_
_entity_poly.entity_id
_entity_poly.type
_entity_poly.pdbx_seq_one_letter_code
_entity_poly.pdbx_strand_id
1 'polypeptide(L)' 'MGELIQCTICYREISEYYHPKYRGLRGRCPGCGIDFPLE' A
#
# COMPACT_ATOMS: atom_id res chain seq x y z
N MET A 1 -12.88 12.05 4.74
CA MET A 1 -11.45 12.33 4.47
C MET A 1 -10.77 10.97 4.40
N GLY A 2 -10.28 10.55 3.24
CA GLY A 2 -9.58 9.26 3.11
C GLY A 2 -8.21 9.36 3.79
N GLU A 3 -7.85 8.35 4.58
CA GLU A 3 -6.52 8.27 5.20
C GLU A 3 -5.49 7.94 4.12
N LEU A 4 -4.54 8.85 3.87
CA LEU A 4 -3.46 8.60 2.92
C LEU A 4 -2.43 7.69 3.57
N ILE A 5 -2.26 6.49 3.03
CA ILE A 5 -1.30 5.51 3.55
C ILE A 5 0.09 5.85 2.97
N GLN A 6 1.05 6.11 3.85
CA GLN A 6 2.41 6.46 3.46
C GLN A 6 3.37 5.30 3.73
N CYS A 7 4.39 5.18 2.88
CA CYS A 7 5.46 4.21 3.08
C CYS A 7 6.34 4.60 4.26
N THR A 8 6.57 3.66 5.17
CA THR A 8 7.41 3.88 6.36
C THR A 8 8.90 4.05 6.04
N ILE A 9 9.34 3.71 4.83
CA ILE A 9 10.74 3.77 4.41
C ILE A 9 11.06 5.03 3.63
N CYS A 10 10.25 5.36 2.62
CA CYS A 10 10.50 6.50 1.74
C CYS A 10 9.47 7.62 1.86
N TYR A 11 8.48 7.47 2.75
CA TYR A 11 7.42 8.45 3.05
C TYR A 11 6.59 8.89 1.84
N ARG A 12 6.66 8.14 0.72
CA ARG A 12 5.78 8.35 -0.43
C ARG A 12 4.42 7.71 -0.19
N GLU A 13 3.42 8.25 -0.86
CA GLU A 13 2.07 7.67 -0.92
C GLU A 13 2.13 6.24 -1.48
N ILE A 14 1.46 5.34 -0.78
CA ILE A 14 1.31 3.95 -1.18
C ILE A 14 0.13 3.83 -2.14
N SER A 15 0.31 3.10 -3.23
CA SER A 15 -0.78 2.78 -4.14
C SER A 15 -1.54 1.56 -3.65
N GLU A 16 -2.79 1.76 -3.25
CA GLU A 16 -3.68 0.70 -2.78
C GLU A 16 -4.23 -0.12 -3.95
N TYR A 17 -4.25 -1.44 -3.80
CA TYR A 17 -4.82 -2.35 -4.76
C TYR A 17 -5.45 -3.55 -4.05
N TYR A 18 -6.57 -4.04 -4.60
CA TYR A 18 -7.20 -5.26 -4.13
C TYR A 18 -6.48 -6.49 -4.70
N HIS A 19 -6.02 -7.39 -3.83
CA HIS A 19 -5.37 -8.62 -4.27
C HIS A 19 -6.36 -9.81 -4.20
N PRO A 20 -6.89 -10.31 -5.34
CA PRO A 20 -7.98 -11.30 -5.35
C PRO A 20 -7.62 -12.62 -4.65
N LYS A 21 -6.36 -13.05 -4.74
CA LYS A 21 -5.86 -14.26 -4.05
C LYS A 21 -5.92 -14.17 -2.52
N TYR A 22 -5.67 -12.99 -1.96
CA TYR A 22 -5.64 -12.76 -0.51
C TYR A 22 -6.97 -12.18 0.00
N ARG A 23 -7.89 -11.88 -0.91
CA ARG A 23 -9.20 -11.26 -0.65
C ARG A 23 -9.14 -9.97 0.16
N GLY A 24 -7.99 -9.29 0.13
CA GLY A 24 -7.75 -8.09 0.95
C GLY A 24 -7.03 -6.98 0.22
N LEU A 25 -7.03 -5.81 0.85
CA LEU A 25 -6.34 -4.62 0.38
C LEU A 25 -4.84 -4.73 0.67
N ARG A 26 -4.05 -4.42 -0.35
CA ARG A 26 -2.60 -4.32 -0.25
C ARG A 26 -2.16 -2.97 -0.76
N GLY A 27 -1.03 -2.52 -0.26
CA GLY A 27 -0.43 -1.27 -0.66
C GLY A 27 0.93 -1.52 -1.28
N ARG A 28 1.20 -0.95 -2.46
CA ARG A 28 2.55 -0.99 -3.04
C ARG A 28 3.18 0.40 -3.05
N CYS A 29 4.38 0.50 -2.48
CA CYS A 29 5.19 1.71 -2.56
C CYS A 29 5.80 1.86 -3.97
N PRO A 30 5.51 2.93 -4.73
CA PRO A 30 6.09 3.14 -6.06
C PRO A 30 7.57 3.58 -6.01
N GLY A 31 8.06 4.09 -4.88
CA GLY A 31 9.47 4.47 -4.73
C GLY A 31 10.39 3.30 -4.37
N CYS A 32 9.94 2.44 -3.46
CA CYS A 32 10.68 1.34 -2.86
C CYS A 32 10.39 0.00 -3.54
N GLY A 33 9.23 -0.13 -4.17
CA GLY A 33 8.71 -1.39 -4.71
C GLY A 33 8.17 -2.36 -3.66
N ILE A 34 8.10 -1.98 -2.38
CA ILE A 34 7.68 -2.85 -1.26
C ILE A 34 6.16 -2.90 -1.17
N ASP A 35 5.65 -4.11 -0.93
CA ASP A 35 4.25 -4.39 -0.67
C ASP A 35 3.95 -4.44 0.84
N PHE A 36 2.88 -3.78 1.25
CA PHE A 36 2.37 -3.70 2.61
C PHE A 36 0.97 -4.33 2.69
N PRO A 37 0.66 -5.14 3.72
CA PRO A 37 -0.72 -5.50 4.01
C PRO A 37 -1.46 -4.27 4.55
N LEU A 38 -2.67 -4.01 4.05
CA LEU A 38 -3.53 -2.92 4.53
C LEU A 38 -4.78 -3.44 5.27
N GLU A 39 -4.86 -4.76 5.46
CA GLU A 39 -5.91 -5.50 6.14
C GLU A 39 -5.38 -6.12 7.44
#